data_AF-A0A7S0WB14-F1
#
_entry.id   AF-A0A7S0WB14-F1
#
_cell.length_a   1.000
_cell.length_b   1.000
_cell.length_c   1.000
_cell.angle_alpha   90.00
_cell.angle_beta   90.00
_cell.angle_gamma   90.00
#
_symmetry.space_group_name_H-M   'P 1'
#
loop_
_entity.id
_entity.type
_entity.pdbx_description
1 polymer ?
#
loop_
_entity_poly.entity_id
_entity_poly.type
_entity_poly.pdbx_seq_one_letter_code
_entity_poly.pdbx_strand_id
1 'polypeptide(L)'
;PPGAAPHMAGASVSTLLLERSRVACVAPGERNFHIFHQLLASSNASSFLLPRELSGEFRILGTQGFTDTDAERLAETHSALSQLGMTPPDWEGVASCLAAILHLGNVSFDSDTTSKGSSDVDMAVL
;
A
#
# COMPACT_ATOMS: atom_id res chain seq x y z
N PRO A 1 8.16 36.26 -32.03
CA PRO A 1 7.08 36.88 -32.84
C PRO A 1 5.89 37.32 -31.96
N PRO A 2 5.38 38.55 -32.10
CA PRO A 2 4.17 38.99 -31.40
C PRO A 2 2.95 38.29 -32.02
N GLY A 3 2.21 37.49 -31.25
CA GLY A 3 0.98 36.81 -31.69
C GLY A 3 0.89 35.29 -31.48
N ALA A 4 1.85 34.65 -30.80
CA ALA A 4 1.72 33.22 -30.48
C ALA A 4 0.68 33.01 -29.38
N ALA A 5 -0.34 32.17 -29.65
CA ALA A 5 -1.33 31.77 -28.66
C ALA A 5 -0.63 31.10 -27.45
N PRO A 6 -1.12 31.31 -26.21
CA PRO A 6 -0.56 30.62 -25.05
C PRO A 6 -0.65 29.11 -25.26
N HIS A 7 0.47 28.41 -25.06
CA HIS A 7 0.56 26.97 -25.15
C HIS A 7 1.02 26.40 -23.81
N MET A 8 0.56 25.20 -23.46
CA MET A 8 0.95 24.53 -22.23
C MET A 8 2.44 24.15 -22.31
N ALA A 9 3.25 24.76 -21.46
CA ALA A 9 4.69 24.48 -21.38
C ALA A 9 5.01 23.31 -20.43
N GLY A 10 4.15 23.04 -19.44
CA GLY A 10 4.33 21.97 -18.47
C GLY A 10 3.37 22.05 -17.29
N ALA A 11 3.51 21.11 -16.35
CA ALA A 11 2.75 21.04 -15.11
C ALA A 11 3.67 20.63 -13.96
N SER A 12 3.34 21.07 -12.74
CA SER A 12 4.02 20.67 -11.50
C SER A 12 2.97 20.30 -10.47
N VAL A 13 3.21 19.22 -9.73
CA VAL A 13 2.34 18.75 -8.65
C VAL A 13 3.10 18.85 -7.34
N SER A 14 2.43 19.37 -6.32
CA SER A 14 2.96 19.41 -4.95
C SER A 14 1.99 18.70 -4.04
N THR A 15 2.46 17.63 -3.40
CA THR A 15 1.66 16.85 -2.45
C THR A 15 1.86 17.43 -1.05
N LEU A 16 0.74 17.74 -0.38
CA LEU A 16 0.71 18.19 1.01
C LEU A 16 0.01 17.14 1.87
N LEU A 17 0.53 16.92 3.08
CA LEU A 17 -0.08 16.09 4.13
C LEU A 17 -0.47 14.65 3.69
N LEU A 18 0.53 13.82 3.40
CA LEU A 18 0.30 12.39 3.27
C LEU A 18 0.10 11.74 4.65
N GLU A 19 -1.05 11.09 4.86
CA GLU A 19 -1.39 10.37 6.10
C GLU A 19 -0.60 9.04 6.21
N ARG A 20 0.68 9.11 6.56
CA ARG A 20 1.57 7.94 6.63
C ARG A 20 1.13 6.91 7.67
N SER A 21 0.51 7.34 8.77
CA SER A 21 0.01 6.47 9.84
C SER A 21 -1.02 5.45 9.35
N ARG A 22 -1.80 5.79 8.31
CA ARG A 22 -2.80 4.90 7.69
C ARG A 22 -2.22 3.58 7.22
N VAL A 23 -0.93 3.57 6.83
CA VAL A 23 -0.26 2.34 6.39
C VAL A 23 -0.23 1.30 7.51
N ALA A 24 0.02 1.71 8.75
CA ALA A 24 0.14 0.78 9.88
C ALA A 24 -1.16 0.66 10.70
N CYS A 25 -2.00 1.70 10.71
CA CYS A 25 -3.21 1.77 11.52
C CYS A 25 -4.40 2.15 10.63
N VAL A 26 -5.24 1.17 10.31
CA VAL A 26 -6.47 1.39 9.53
C VAL A 26 -7.64 1.52 10.50
N ALA A 27 -8.44 2.58 10.34
CA ALA A 27 -9.62 2.79 11.18
C ALA A 27 -10.68 1.70 10.93
N PRO A 28 -11.49 1.35 11.94
CA PRO A 28 -12.55 0.34 11.77
C PRO A 28 -13.51 0.69 10.62
N GLY A 29 -13.73 -0.27 9.72
CA GLY A 29 -14.60 -0.09 8.55
C GLY A 29 -13.93 0.59 7.35
N GLU A 30 -12.66 1.03 7.48
CA GLU A 30 -11.91 1.64 6.38
C GLU A 30 -10.99 0.64 5.66
N ARG A 31 -10.55 1.07 4.47
CA ARG A 31 -9.52 0.41 3.66
C ARG A 31 -8.19 1.15 3.80
N ASN A 32 -7.09 0.44 3.56
CA ASN A 32 -5.81 1.09 3.33
C ASN A 32 -5.76 1.72 1.92
N PHE A 33 -4.61 2.27 1.53
CA PHE A 33 -4.42 2.84 0.19
C PHE A 33 -4.78 1.83 -0.90
N HIS A 34 -5.46 2.31 -1.95
CA HIS A 34 -5.98 1.46 -3.03
C HIS A 34 -4.92 0.57 -3.65
N ILE A 35 -3.68 1.06 -3.78
CA ILE A 35 -2.60 0.32 -4.43
C ILE A 35 -2.33 -1.05 -3.79
N PHE A 36 -2.52 -1.21 -2.47
CA PHE A 36 -2.34 -2.49 -1.80
C PHE A 36 -3.38 -3.52 -2.24
N HIS A 37 -4.64 -3.10 -2.34
CA HIS A 37 -5.73 -3.96 -2.79
C HIS A 37 -5.64 -4.26 -4.29
N GLN A 38 -5.27 -3.25 -5.09
CA GLN A 38 -5.04 -3.38 -6.52
C GLN A 38 -3.92 -4.39 -6.81
N LEU A 39 -2.81 -4.31 -6.06
CA LEU A 39 -1.69 -5.25 -6.20
C LEU A 39 -2.09 -6.69 -5.86
N LEU A 40 -2.89 -6.89 -4.81
CA LEU A 40 -3.42 -8.21 -4.42
C LEU A 40 -4.45 -8.77 -5.39
N ALA A 41 -5.23 -7.91 -6.04
CA ALA A 41 -6.19 -8.31 -7.06
C ALA A 41 -5.53 -8.69 -8.40
N SER A 42 -4.26 -8.32 -8.60
CA SER A 42 -3.50 -8.57 -9.83
C SER A 42 -3.34 -10.06 -10.14
N SER A 43 -3.39 -10.41 -11.43
CA SER A 43 -2.97 -11.73 -11.90
C SER A 43 -1.49 -12.02 -11.60
N ASN A 44 -0.68 -10.97 -11.42
CA ASN A 44 0.76 -11.08 -11.17
C ASN A 44 1.11 -10.99 -9.68
N ALA A 45 0.12 -11.00 -8.77
CA ALA A 45 0.37 -10.88 -7.33
C ALA A 45 1.35 -11.94 -6.82
N SER A 46 1.26 -13.18 -7.33
CA SER A 46 2.17 -14.28 -6.99
C SER A 46 3.64 -13.99 -7.32
N SER A 47 3.93 -13.19 -8.36
CA SER A 47 5.31 -12.79 -8.70
C SER A 47 5.95 -11.91 -7.61
N PHE A 48 5.13 -11.28 -6.76
CA PHE A 48 5.57 -10.45 -5.64
C PHE A 48 5.41 -11.14 -4.29
N LEU A 49 5.26 -12.47 -4.28
CA LEU A 49 5.00 -13.26 -3.06
C LEU A 49 3.70 -12.84 -2.36
N LEU A 50 2.68 -12.47 -3.13
CA LEU A 50 1.35 -12.13 -2.64
C LEU A 50 0.30 -13.12 -3.21
N PRO A 51 0.31 -14.41 -2.81
CA PRO A 51 -0.74 -15.34 -3.19
C PRO A 51 -2.12 -14.81 -2.79
N ARG A 52 -3.11 -15.04 -3.64
CA ARG A 52 -4.50 -14.55 -3.45
C ARG A 52 -5.12 -15.11 -2.18
N GLU A 53 -4.69 -16.30 -1.79
CA GLU A 53 -5.08 -17.02 -0.59
C GLU A 53 -4.67 -16.29 0.70
N LEU A 54 -3.58 -15.50 0.67
CA LEU A 54 -3.08 -14.74 1.83
C LEU A 54 -3.76 -13.38 2.01
N SER A 55 -4.75 -13.04 1.18
CA SER A 55 -5.39 -11.71 1.22
C SER A 55 -6.12 -11.41 2.53
N GLY A 56 -6.61 -12.43 3.23
CA GLY A 56 -7.17 -12.30 4.58
C GLY A 56 -6.11 -12.26 5.69
N GLU A 57 -4.84 -12.51 5.36
CA GLU A 57 -3.75 -12.61 6.35
C GLU A 57 -3.01 -11.29 6.53
N PHE A 58 -3.14 -10.32 5.62
CA PHE A 58 -2.46 -9.04 5.73
C PHE A 58 -3.19 -8.09 6.68
N ARG A 59 -2.67 -7.99 7.90
CA ARG A 59 -3.25 -7.18 9.00
C ARG A 59 -3.46 -5.72 8.64
N ILE A 60 -2.59 -5.16 7.80
CA ILE A 60 -2.64 -3.73 7.45
C ILE A 60 -3.68 -3.39 6.36
N LEU A 61 -4.39 -4.35 5.77
CA LEU A 61 -5.38 -4.03 4.72
C LEU A 61 -6.68 -3.40 5.24
N GLY A 62 -6.96 -3.53 6.54
CA GLY A 62 -8.26 -3.19 7.11
C GLY A 62 -9.27 -4.33 6.94
N THR A 63 -10.55 -4.02 7.12
CA THR A 63 -11.62 -5.04 7.20
C THR A 63 -12.26 -5.37 5.85
N GLN A 64 -11.88 -4.69 4.77
CA GLN A 64 -12.46 -4.85 3.44
C GLN A 64 -11.45 -5.48 2.49
N GLY A 65 -11.84 -6.57 1.83
CA GLY A 65 -11.03 -7.25 0.82
C GLY A 65 -10.89 -6.48 -0.49
N PHE A 66 -10.12 -7.03 -1.42
CA PHE A 66 -10.07 -6.52 -2.80
C PHE A 66 -11.27 -7.03 -3.61
N THR A 67 -11.61 -6.32 -4.70
CA THR A 67 -12.66 -6.69 -5.65
C THR A 67 -12.10 -6.83 -7.07
N ASP A 68 -12.88 -7.36 -8.00
CA ASP A 68 -12.45 -7.45 -9.41
C ASP A 68 -12.19 -6.06 -10.03
N THR A 69 -12.91 -5.03 -9.55
CA THR A 69 -12.64 -3.63 -9.93
C THR A 69 -11.24 -3.17 -9.52
N ASP A 70 -10.67 -3.68 -8.43
CA ASP A 70 -9.30 -3.31 -8.03
C ASP A 70 -8.26 -3.82 -9.05
N ALA A 71 -8.48 -4.98 -9.69
CA ALA A 71 -7.59 -5.47 -10.73
C ALA A 71 -7.64 -4.58 -11.98
N GLU A 72 -8.84 -4.16 -12.39
CA GLU A 72 -9.03 -3.22 -13.51
C GLU A 72 -8.34 -1.88 -13.24
N ARG A 73 -8.49 -1.35 -12.02
CA ARG A 73 -7.84 -0.09 -11.59
C ARG A 73 -6.32 -0.19 -11.54
N LEU A 74 -5.76 -1.37 -11.25
CA LEU A 74 -4.31 -1.57 -11.36
C LEU A 74 -3.83 -1.40 -12.80
N ALA A 75 -4.57 -1.96 -13.77
CA ALA A 75 -4.22 -1.85 -15.19
C ALA A 75 -4.26 -0.39 -15.66
N GLU A 76 -5.27 0.38 -15.24
CA GLU A 76 -5.35 1.83 -15.48
C GLU A 76 -4.13 2.56 -14.89
N THR A 77 -3.80 2.25 -13.63
CA THR A 77 -2.66 2.86 -12.91
C THR A 77 -1.33 2.56 -13.61
N HIS A 78 -1.10 1.30 -14.00
CA HIS A 78 0.11 0.90 -14.73
C HIS A 78 0.21 1.57 -16.10
N SER A 79 -0.91 1.67 -16.83
CA SER A 79 -0.97 2.39 -18.11
C SER A 79 -0.63 3.87 -17.95
N ALA A 80 -1.18 4.54 -16.93
CA ALA A 80 -0.90 5.94 -16.64
C ALA A 80 0.57 6.18 -16.27
N LEU A 81 1.15 5.34 -15.41
CA LEU A 81 2.55 5.46 -15.01
C LEU A 81 3.51 5.18 -16.17
N SER A 82 3.18 4.23 -17.05
CA SER A 82 3.94 3.97 -18.28
C SER A 82 3.93 5.18 -19.22
N GLN A 83 2.78 5.86 -19.38
CA GLN A 83 2.70 7.12 -20.14
C GLN A 83 3.53 8.26 -19.53
N LEU A 84 3.74 8.23 -18.20
CA LEU A 84 4.62 9.16 -17.49
C LEU A 84 6.10 8.75 -17.53
N GLY A 85 6.45 7.69 -18.26
CA GLY A 85 7.82 7.25 -18.47
C GLY A 85 8.34 6.25 -17.44
N MET A 86 7.47 5.69 -16.59
CA MET A 86 7.87 4.63 -15.66
C MET A 86 8.17 3.35 -16.42
N THR A 87 9.38 2.81 -16.24
CA THR A 87 9.80 1.60 -16.95
C THR A 87 9.30 0.33 -16.24
N PRO A 88 9.26 -0.84 -16.90
CA PRO A 88 8.89 -2.08 -16.23
C PRO A 88 9.77 -2.42 -15.00
N PRO A 89 11.10 -2.23 -15.03
CA PRO A 89 11.93 -2.38 -13.83
C PRO A 89 11.57 -1.42 -12.69
N ASP A 90 11.23 -0.17 -12.99
CA ASP A 90 10.80 0.80 -11.97
C ASP A 90 9.50 0.33 -11.31
N TRP A 91 8.54 -0.15 -12.11
CA TRP A 91 7.29 -0.71 -11.61
C TRP A 91 7.54 -1.92 -10.71
N GLU A 92 8.37 -2.87 -11.15
CA GLU A 92 8.72 -4.06 -10.38
C GLU A 92 9.33 -3.67 -9.03
N GLY A 93 10.23 -2.68 -9.00
CA GLY A 93 10.80 -2.16 -7.76
C GLY A 93 9.75 -1.56 -6.82
N VAL A 94 8.82 -0.77 -7.36
CA VAL A 94 7.71 -0.19 -6.57
C VAL A 94 6.78 -1.28 -6.04
N ALA A 95 6.38 -2.23 -6.89
CA ALA A 95 5.51 -3.35 -6.52
C ALA A 95 6.16 -4.24 -5.45
N SER A 96 7.46 -4.52 -5.57
CA SER A 96 8.23 -5.23 -4.53
C SER A 96 8.27 -4.47 -3.21
N CYS A 97 8.45 -3.14 -3.22
CA CYS A 97 8.39 -2.33 -2.00
C CYS A 97 7.01 -2.40 -1.33
N LEU A 98 5.94 -2.33 -2.11
CA LEU A 98 4.57 -2.42 -1.61
C LEU A 98 4.28 -3.80 -1.01
N ALA A 99 4.72 -4.88 -1.67
CA ALA A 99 4.61 -6.23 -1.16
C ALA A 99 5.40 -6.42 0.14
N ALA A 100 6.60 -5.85 0.25
CA ALA A 100 7.40 -5.89 1.46
C ALA A 100 6.71 -5.19 2.64
N ILE A 101 6.03 -4.06 2.40
CA ILE A 101 5.22 -3.37 3.42
C ILE A 101 4.08 -4.26 3.93
N LEU A 102 3.38 -4.95 3.03
CA LEU A 102 2.32 -5.91 3.40
C LEU A 102 2.86 -7.02 4.31
N HIS A 103 3.97 -7.65 3.92
CA HIS A 103 4.62 -8.69 4.71
C HIS A 103 5.13 -8.19 6.06
N LEU A 104 5.75 -7.01 6.10
CA LEU A 104 6.21 -6.41 7.35
C LEU A 104 5.05 -6.15 8.33
N GLY A 105 3.88 -5.79 7.80
CA GLY A 105 2.66 -5.62 8.57
C GLY A 105 2.20 -6.87 9.32
N ASN A 106 2.64 -8.07 8.88
CA ASN A 106 2.30 -9.35 9.48
C ASN A 106 3.33 -9.86 10.49
N VAL A 107 4.49 -9.20 10.60
CA VAL A 107 5.49 -9.58 11.61
C VAL A 107 4.91 -9.35 13.01
N SER A 108 4.97 -10.39 13.83
CA SER A 108 4.67 -10.37 15.26
C SER A 108 5.92 -10.67 16.06
N PHE A 109 6.07 -10.01 17.20
CA PHE A 109 7.16 -10.26 18.14
C PHE A 109 6.58 -10.95 19.35
N ASP A 110 7.11 -12.14 19.67
CA ASP A 110 6.79 -12.79 20.94
C ASP A 110 7.57 -12.08 22.05
N SER A 111 6.88 -11.83 23.17
CA SER A 111 7.55 -11.36 24.38
C SER A 111 8.07 -12.56 25.14
N ASP A 112 9.38 -12.71 25.23
CA ASP A 112 10.02 -13.72 26.08
C ASP A 112 9.75 -13.37 27.55
N THR A 113 8.61 -13.80 28.06
CA THR A 113 8.27 -13.72 29.49
C THR A 113 8.86 -14.90 30.25
N THR A 114 10.15 -15.19 30.04
CA THR A 114 10.94 -16.03 30.97
C THR A 114 11.52 -15.18 32.10
N SER A 115 10.69 -14.29 32.65
CA SER A 115 10.94 -13.54 33.87
C SER A 115 9.92 -14.01 34.90
N LYS A 116 10.30 -15.02 35.68
CA LYS A 116 9.68 -15.27 36.98
C LYS A 116 9.88 -14.01 37.83
N GLY A 117 8.85 -13.18 37.97
CA GLY A 117 8.93 -11.97 38.81
C GLY A 117 7.64 -11.17 38.80
N SER A 118 6.86 -11.35 39.84
CA SER A 118 5.62 -10.65 40.21
C SER A 118 5.69 -9.12 40.09
N SER A 119 4.67 -8.49 39.49
CA SER A 119 3.69 -7.63 40.18
C SER A 119 2.84 -6.84 39.17
N ASP A 120 1.52 -6.80 39.45
CA ASP A 120 0.53 -5.87 38.90
C ASP A 120 1.07 -4.45 38.68
N VAL A 121 0.85 -3.90 37.49
CA VAL A 121 0.32 -2.53 37.35
C VAL A 121 -0.54 -2.46 36.08
N ASP A 122 -1.84 -2.25 36.25
CA ASP A 122 -2.75 -1.74 35.22
C ASP A 122 -2.16 -0.48 34.57
N MET A 123 -2.09 -0.43 33.24
CA MET A 123 -2.02 0.84 32.51
C MET A 123 -3.09 0.85 31.43
N ALA A 124 -4.19 1.50 31.80
CA ALA A 124 -5.13 2.08 30.87
C ALA A 124 -4.44 3.12 29.97
N VAL A 125 -5.04 3.31 28.79
CA VAL A 125 -4.86 4.41 27.84
C VAL A 125 -3.66 4.26 26.88
N LEU A 126 -3.96 3.96 25.61
CA LEU A 126 -4.14 4.94 24.53
C LEU A 126 -5.09 4.40 23.46
#